data_AF-A0A9K3IY18-F1
#
_entry.id   AF-A0A9K3IY18-F1
#
_cell.length_a   1.000
_cell.length_b   1.000
_cell.length_c   1.000
_cell.angle_alpha   90.00
_cell.angle_beta   90.00
_cell.angle_gamma   90.00
#
_symmetry.space_group_name_H-M   'P 1'
#
loop_
_entity.id
_entity.type
_entity.pdbx_description
1 polymer ?
#
loop_
_entity_poly.entity_id
_entity_poly.type
_entity_poly.pdbx_seq_one_letter_code
_entity_poly.pdbx_strand_id
1 'polypeptide(L)'
;MNCKRVLNKKRKYAQFHLDLGQSDFMFRNCKSCGMKFVPGDEDDGRLHKEFHKSYTHGIGLKGWRNESVLDTHSSQNGRVILVQNDVPPAHIKKVEEVIKMMEMELGDGWIFHKDCKVYLY
;
A
#
# COMPACT_ATOMS: atom_id res chain seq x y z
N MET A 1 -36.61 38.55 -34.45
CA MET A 1 -36.23 38.49 -33.03
C MET A 1 -36.01 37.03 -32.66
N ASN A 2 -34.75 36.59 -32.55
CA ASN A 2 -34.40 35.19 -32.28
C ASN A 2 -34.12 35.00 -30.79
N CYS A 3 -35.06 34.38 -30.07
CA CYS A 3 -34.91 34.05 -28.66
C CYS A 3 -34.15 32.72 -28.53
N LYS A 4 -32.84 32.78 -28.28
CA LYS A 4 -32.00 31.59 -28.08
C LYS A 4 -32.35 30.93 -26.74
N ARG A 5 -32.86 29.69 -26.78
CA ARG A 5 -33.07 28.84 -25.59
C ARG A 5 -31.72 28.61 -24.89
N VAL A 6 -31.60 29.07 -23.65
CA VAL A 6 -30.46 28.77 -22.77
C VAL A 6 -30.55 27.30 -22.39
N LEU A 7 -29.62 26.50 -22.91
CA LEU A 7 -29.50 25.08 -22.58
C LEU A 7 -29.17 24.92 -21.09
N ASN A 8 -30.00 24.14 -20.41
CA ASN A 8 -29.98 23.87 -18.99
C ASN A 8 -28.62 23.27 -18.59
N LYS A 9 -27.69 24.08 -18.07
CA LYS A 9 -26.42 23.60 -17.52
C LYS A 9 -26.73 22.72 -16.31
N LYS A 10 -26.59 21.40 -16.46
CA LYS A 10 -26.69 20.44 -15.34
C LYS A 10 -25.80 20.94 -14.21
N ARG A 11 -26.39 21.27 -13.06
CA ARG A 11 -25.65 21.59 -11.84
C ARG A 11 -24.78 20.38 -11.50
N LYS A 12 -23.47 20.56 -11.40
CA LYS A 12 -22.58 19.57 -10.79
C LYS A 12 -22.83 19.65 -9.29
N TYR A 13 -23.60 18.70 -8.76
CA TYR A 13 -23.71 18.54 -7.32
C TYR A 13 -22.41 17.92 -6.83
N ALA A 14 -21.68 18.66 -5.99
CA ALA A 14 -20.60 18.10 -5.22
C ALA A 14 -21.21 17.52 -3.93
N GLN A 15 -20.81 16.30 -3.58
CA GLN A 15 -21.15 15.71 -2.30
C GLN A 15 -20.23 16.32 -1.24
N PHE A 16 -20.83 16.95 -0.24
CA PHE A 16 -20.11 17.52 0.90
C PHE A 16 -20.46 16.73 2.15
N HIS A 17 -19.46 16.44 2.98
CA HIS A 17 -19.66 15.86 4.29
C HIS A 17 -19.89 16.99 5.29
N LEU A 18 -21.05 16.99 5.95
CA LEU A 18 -21.36 17.92 7.03
C LEU A 18 -20.82 17.32 8.33
N ASP A 19 -19.77 17.93 8.89
CA ASP A 19 -19.20 17.52 10.17
C ASP A 19 -20.08 18.06 11.32
N LEU A 20 -21.15 17.32 11.61
CA LEU A 20 -22.08 17.59 12.71
C LEU A 20 -21.71 16.78 13.97
N GLY A 21 -20.47 16.31 14.09
CA GLY A 21 -19.99 15.57 15.27
C GLY A 21 -20.58 14.17 15.44
N GLN A 22 -21.20 13.58 14.41
CA GLN A 22 -21.91 12.30 14.48
C GLN A 22 -21.38 11.20 13.56
N SER A 23 -20.27 11.43 12.88
CA SER A 23 -19.69 10.46 11.97
C SER A 23 -18.23 10.23 12.31
N ASP A 24 -17.79 8.97 12.30
CA ASP A 24 -16.44 8.56 12.67
C ASP A 24 -15.42 8.94 11.58
N PHE A 25 -15.48 10.19 11.10
CA PHE A 25 -14.57 10.77 10.11
C PHE A 25 -13.25 11.26 10.74
N MET A 26 -13.04 10.96 12.02
CA MET A 26 -11.79 11.27 12.69
C MET A 26 -10.78 10.15 12.41
N PHE A 27 -9.54 10.53 12.11
CA PHE A 27 -8.48 9.56 11.93
C PHE A 27 -8.26 8.74 13.21
N ARG A 28 -8.27 7.42 13.06
CA ARG A 28 -7.94 6.45 14.11
C ARG A 28 -6.78 5.59 13.68
N ASN A 29 -5.94 5.22 14.64
CA ASN A 29 -4.88 4.24 14.41
C ASN A 29 -5.42 2.85 14.76
N CYS A 30 -5.21 1.89 13.87
CA CYS A 30 -5.51 0.49 14.16
C CYS A 30 -4.59 -0.02 15.27
N LYS A 31 -5.16 -0.64 16.31
CA LYS A 31 -4.38 -1.13 17.47
C LYS A 31 -3.47 -2.32 17.14
N SER A 32 -3.75 -3.03 16.05
CA SER A 32 -3.07 -4.26 15.67
C SER A 32 -2.09 -4.07 14.50
N CYS A 33 -2.43 -3.26 13.49
CA CYS A 33 -1.53 -2.97 12.36
C CYS A 33 -0.97 -1.55 12.33
N GLY A 34 -1.32 -0.67 13.27
CA GLY A 34 -0.76 0.69 13.36
C GLY A 34 -1.25 1.69 12.30
N MET A 35 -1.83 1.23 11.19
CA MET A 35 -2.31 2.07 10.10
C MET A 35 -3.33 3.11 10.58
N LYS A 36 -3.15 4.36 10.15
CA LYS A 36 -4.08 5.47 10.36
C LYS A 36 -5.14 5.46 9.27
N PHE A 37 -6.40 5.37 9.66
CA PHE A 37 -7.53 5.35 8.75
C PHE A 37 -8.75 6.06 9.36
N VAL A 38 -9.74 6.33 8.54
CA VAL A 38 -10.99 7.02 8.86
C VAL A 38 -12.13 6.01 8.77
N PRO A 39 -12.67 5.51 9.90
CA PRO A 39 -13.73 4.49 9.86
C PRO A 39 -15.00 4.93 9.14
N GLY A 40 -15.30 6.23 9.14
CA GLY A 40 -16.45 6.81 8.45
C GLY A 40 -16.29 6.89 6.93
N ASP A 41 -15.07 6.74 6.40
CA ASP A 41 -14.79 6.71 4.97
C ASP A 41 -14.76 5.25 4.49
N GLU A 42 -15.67 4.88 3.58
CA GLU A 42 -15.77 3.50 3.07
C GLU A 42 -14.54 3.07 2.28
N ASP A 43 -13.91 3.98 1.54
CA ASP A 43 -12.72 3.69 0.75
C ASP A 43 -11.51 3.47 1.66
N ASP A 44 -11.36 4.30 2.69
CA ASP A 44 -10.29 4.16 3.68
C ASP A 44 -10.49 2.91 4.56
N GLY A 45 -11.73 2.62 4.96
CA GLY A 45 -12.09 1.38 5.66
C GLY A 45 -11.82 0.12 4.83
N ARG A 46 -12.00 0.17 3.51
CA ARG A 46 -11.63 -0.92 2.59
C ARG A 46 -10.11 -1.09 2.50
N LEU A 47 -9.37 0.01 2.32
CA LEU A 47 -7.91 -0.01 2.25
C LEU A 47 -7.30 -0.56 3.55
N HIS A 48 -7.82 -0.11 4.70
CA HIS A 48 -7.42 -0.62 6.00
C HIS A 48 -7.63 -2.14 6.11
N LYS A 49 -8.78 -2.70 5.66
CA LYS A 49 -9.02 -4.15 5.70
C LYS A 49 -8.03 -4.93 4.84
N GLU A 50 -7.72 -4.43 3.64
CA GLU A 50 -6.75 -5.07 2.74
C GLU A 50 -5.35 -5.10 3.37
N PHE A 51 -4.89 -3.97 3.89
CA PHE A 51 -3.62 -3.87 4.59
C PHE A 51 -3.58 -4.67 5.88
N HIS A 52 -4.67 -4.65 6.65
CA HIS A 52 -4.76 -5.40 7.90
C HIS A 52 -4.57 -6.90 7.64
N LYS A 53 -5.10 -7.41 6.54
CA LYS A 53 -4.90 -8.81 6.12
C LYS A 53 -3.45 -9.07 5.71
N SER A 54 -2.82 -8.20 4.92
CA SER A 54 -1.42 -8.39 4.50
C SER A 54 -0.43 -8.27 5.66
N TYR A 55 -0.66 -7.32 6.56
CA TYR A 55 0.17 -7.08 7.74
C TYR A 55 0.10 -8.25 8.72
N THR A 56 -1.10 -8.75 9.03
CA THR A 56 -1.28 -9.87 9.98
C THR A 56 -0.74 -11.20 9.48
N HIS A 57 -0.85 -11.48 8.16
CA HIS A 57 -0.30 -12.70 7.58
C HIS A 57 1.20 -12.59 7.28
N GLY A 58 1.73 -11.36 7.24
CA GLY A 58 3.10 -11.08 6.86
C GLY A 58 3.41 -11.42 5.40
N ILE A 59 4.64 -11.08 4.99
CA ILE A 59 5.16 -11.39 3.66
C ILE A 59 5.89 -12.73 3.74
N GLY A 60 5.19 -13.81 3.44
CA GLY A 60 5.80 -15.14 3.40
C GLY A 60 6.81 -15.26 2.26
N LEU A 61 8.09 -15.30 2.57
CA LEU A 61 9.19 -15.61 1.65
C LEU A 61 9.44 -17.13 1.67
N LYS A 62 8.78 -17.87 0.77
CA LYS A 62 9.14 -19.27 0.49
C LYS A 62 10.46 -19.30 -0.27
N GLY A 63 11.33 -20.26 0.05
CA GLY A 63 12.59 -20.51 -0.68
C GLY A 63 12.43 -20.43 -2.20
N TRP A 64 13.28 -19.64 -2.84
CA TRP A 64 13.31 -19.54 -4.30
C TRP A 64 14.33 -20.51 -4.88
N ARG A 65 14.06 -21.05 -6.07
CA ARG A 65 14.97 -22.02 -6.71
C ARG A 65 16.32 -21.40 -7.12
N ASN A 66 16.33 -20.11 -7.47
CA ASN A 66 17.52 -19.34 -7.87
C ASN A 66 17.68 -18.10 -6.98
N GLU A 67 17.84 -18.29 -5.68
CA GLU A 67 18.11 -17.19 -4.74
C GLU A 67 19.60 -16.82 -4.74
N SER A 68 19.88 -15.52 -4.88
CA SER A 68 21.23 -14.98 -4.65
C SER A 68 21.38 -14.66 -3.15
N VAL A 69 21.65 -15.70 -2.36
CA VAL A 69 21.89 -15.56 -0.91
C VAL A 69 23.29 -15.00 -0.70
N LEU A 70 23.38 -13.83 -0.07
CA LEU A 70 24.66 -13.19 0.24
C LEU A 70 25.22 -13.64 1.58
N ASP A 71 24.34 -13.87 2.56
CA ASP A 71 24.75 -14.31 3.88
C ASP A 71 23.64 -15.17 4.51
N THR A 72 24.06 -16.16 5.30
CA THR A 72 23.15 -17.01 6.07
C THR A 72 23.60 -16.96 7.51
N HIS A 73 22.79 -16.32 8.35
CA HIS A 73 23.02 -16.27 9.78
C HIS A 73 22.67 -17.63 10.38
N SER A 74 23.70 -18.48 10.50
CA SER A 74 23.61 -19.88 10.95
C SER A 74 23.01 -20.03 12.35
N SER A 75 22.96 -18.96 13.14
CA SER A 75 22.42 -18.97 14.51
C SER A 75 20.92 -18.66 14.62
N GLN A 76 20.27 -18.09 13.59
CA GLN A 76 18.88 -17.62 13.70
C GLN A 76 17.97 -18.00 12.51
N ASN A 77 18.39 -18.91 11.63
CA ASN A 77 17.65 -19.25 10.39
C ASN A 77 17.35 -18.03 9.48
N GLY A 78 17.99 -16.89 9.70
CA GLY A 78 17.89 -15.70 8.87
C GLY A 78 18.85 -15.78 7.68
N ARG A 79 18.44 -15.26 6.53
CA ARG A 79 19.28 -15.21 5.33
C ARG A 79 19.04 -13.88 4.61
N VAL A 80 20.12 -13.29 4.11
CA VAL A 80 20.05 -12.06 3.32
C VAL A 80 20.03 -12.45 1.85
N ILE A 81 18.98 -12.06 1.14
CA ILE A 81 18.83 -12.30 -0.30
C ILE A 81 19.02 -10.99 -1.05
N LEU A 82 19.86 -11.00 -2.07
CA LEU A 82 19.99 -9.90 -3.02
C LEU A 82 19.04 -10.12 -4.20
N VAL A 83 18.21 -9.12 -4.48
CA VAL A 83 17.32 -9.08 -5.64
C VAL A 83 17.82 -7.98 -6.59
N GLN A 84 18.28 -8.38 -7.78
CA GLN A 84 18.70 -7.49 -8.87
C GLN A 84 17.66 -7.48 -9.99
N ASN A 85 17.65 -6.49 -10.89
CA ASN A 85 16.64 -6.41 -11.96
C ASN A 85 16.60 -7.60 -12.92
N ASP A 86 17.66 -8.40 -13.01
CA ASP A 86 17.77 -9.55 -13.94
C ASP A 86 17.13 -10.85 -13.39
N VAL A 87 16.54 -10.81 -12.21
CA VAL A 87 15.90 -11.96 -11.55
C VAL A 87 14.52 -12.30 -12.12
N PRO A 88 14.00 -13.52 -11.86
CA PRO A 88 12.66 -13.90 -12.27
C PRO A 88 11.58 -12.91 -11.82
N PRO A 89 10.51 -12.68 -12.62
CA PRO A 89 9.45 -11.74 -12.30
C PRO A 89 8.72 -12.07 -10.98
N ALA A 90 8.77 -13.33 -10.54
CA ALA A 90 8.25 -13.75 -9.24
C ALA A 90 8.98 -13.09 -8.06
N HIS A 91 10.29 -12.85 -8.17
CA HIS A 91 11.08 -12.21 -7.11
C HIS A 91 10.81 -10.70 -7.09
N ILE A 92 10.73 -10.07 -8.26
CA ILE A 92 10.37 -8.66 -8.40
C ILE A 92 8.98 -8.40 -7.80
N LYS A 93 7.99 -9.24 -8.12
CA LYS A 93 6.65 -9.14 -7.53
C LYS A 93 6.67 -9.21 -6.01
N LYS A 94 7.58 -9.99 -5.42
CA LYS A 94 7.71 -10.09 -3.97
C LYS A 94 8.33 -8.85 -3.36
N VAL A 95 9.33 -8.27 -4.03
CA VAL A 95 9.90 -6.97 -3.67
C VAL A 95 8.83 -5.88 -3.75
N GLU A 96 8.01 -5.86 -4.80
CA GLU A 96 6.88 -4.94 -4.93
C GLU A 96 5.86 -5.09 -3.78
N GLU A 97 5.57 -6.32 -3.33
CA GLU A 97 4.72 -6.54 -2.13
C GLU A 97 5.31 -5.91 -0.86
N VAL A 98 6.63 -6.04 -0.67
CA VAL A 98 7.35 -5.45 0.48
C VAL A 98 7.31 -3.92 0.38
N ILE A 99 7.65 -3.39 -0.79
CA ILE A 99 7.69 -1.95 -1.03
C ILE A 99 6.31 -1.34 -0.84
N LYS A 100 5.25 -1.97 -1.38
CA LYS A 100 3.88 -1.52 -1.17
C LYS A 100 3.51 -1.45 0.31
N MET A 101 3.93 -2.42 1.13
CA MET A 101 3.73 -2.34 2.57
C MET A 101 4.52 -1.19 3.21
N MET A 102 5.75 -0.93 2.76
CA MET A 102 6.55 0.20 3.27
C MET A 102 5.98 1.55 2.83
N GLU A 103 5.52 1.69 1.59
CA GLU A 103 4.90 2.92 1.07
C GLU A 103 3.62 3.26 1.84
N MET A 104 2.85 2.26 2.27
CA MET A 104 1.68 2.48 3.11
C MET A 104 2.00 3.06 4.50
N GLU A 105 3.21 2.84 5.03
CA GLU A 105 3.64 3.40 6.31
C GLU A 105 4.42 4.70 6.17
N LEU A 106 5.26 4.81 5.14
CA LEU A 106 6.24 5.88 4.98
C LEU A 106 5.88 6.91 3.89
N GLY A 107 4.89 6.60 3.05
CA GLY A 107 4.47 7.41 1.92
C GLY A 107 5.05 6.96 0.57
N ASP A 108 4.36 7.33 -0.49
CA ASP A 108 4.47 6.74 -1.82
C ASP A 108 5.62 7.32 -2.67
N GLY A 109 6.20 6.51 -3.56
CA GLY A 109 6.89 7.01 -4.76
C GLY A 109 8.38 7.31 -4.65
N TRP A 110 9.01 7.03 -3.51
CA TRP A 110 10.45 7.27 -3.31
C TRP A 110 11.25 6.02 -2.92
N ILE A 111 10.59 4.91 -2.62
CA ILE A 111 11.22 3.72 -2.02
C ILE A 111 11.93 2.86 -3.08
N PHE A 112 11.45 2.85 -4.32
CA PHE A 112 12.03 2.02 -5.39
C PHE A 112 12.55 2.84 -6.56
N HIS A 113 13.82 2.65 -6.93
CA HIS A 113 14.41 3.19 -8.15
C HIS A 113 15.03 2.07 -8.98
N LYS A 114 15.09 2.25 -10.32
CA LYS A 114 15.61 1.23 -11.24
C LYS A 114 17.06 0.82 -10.97
N ASP A 115 17.84 1.67 -10.32
CA ASP A 115 19.24 1.40 -9.99
C ASP A 115 19.44 0.86 -8.56
N CYS A 116 18.36 0.66 -7.80
CA CYS A 116 18.44 0.15 -6.44
C CYS A 116 18.77 -1.35 -6.41
N LYS A 117 19.67 -1.73 -5.51
CA LYS A 117 19.86 -3.12 -5.09
C LYS A 117 18.99 -3.38 -3.87
N VAL A 118 18.11 -4.37 -3.96
CA VAL A 118 17.20 -4.70 -2.85
C VAL A 118 17.78 -5.87 -2.07
N TYR A 119 17.91 -5.67 -0.77
CA TYR A 119 18.36 -6.68 0.18
C TYR A 119 17.17 -7.04 1.06
N LEU A 120 16.76 -8.30 1.04
CA LEU A 120 15.69 -8.82 1.89
C LEU A 120 16.30 -9.68 2.99
N TYR A 121 15.81 -9.53 4.21
CA TYR A 121 16.14 -10.34 5.38
C TYR A 121 14.90 -11.09 5.86
#